data_AF-A0A8K0D7I1-F1
#
_entry.id   AF-A0A8K0D7I1-F1
#
_cell.length_a   1.000
_cell.length_b   1.000
_cell.length_c   1.000
_cell.angle_alpha   90.00
_cell.angle_beta   90.00
_cell.angle_gamma   90.00
#
_symmetry.space_group_name_H-M   'P 1'
#
loop_
_entity.id
_entity.type
_entity.pdbx_description
1 polymer ?
#
loop_
_entity_poly.entity_id
_entity_poly.type
_entity_poly.pdbx_seq_one_letter_code
_entity_poly.pdbx_strand_id
1 'polypeptide(L)'
;MGLINYKFICTLQIWDPILESVDRVNVALQSKTITIDKASELIKGLIRQTQNIRDNVFEKAKKVCEECDNDDNFPEQRRKRVKRHNLSESLDAGYDITPQQSFKIQINEAIDKMIYEFTWRFEKLHNIHDLFNFLTVEHITKYSAEELKKHAADLCIKYSAAINATEFWAELETLKSQVVATELFVKCECQSSLGLLKAVVELDLKKMFPN
;
A
#
# COMPACT_ATOMS: atom_id res chain seq x y z
N MET A 1 -8.74 -34.67 21.95
CA MET A 1 -8.82 -33.61 20.91
C MET A 1 -7.40 -33.06 20.80
N GLY A 2 -6.69 -33.36 19.72
CA GLY A 2 -5.30 -32.90 19.53
C GLY A 2 -5.25 -31.37 19.43
N LEU A 3 -4.27 -30.75 20.09
CA LEU A 3 -4.06 -29.29 20.03
C LEU A 3 -3.80 -28.80 18.59
N ILE A 4 -3.26 -29.68 17.75
CA ILE A 4 -2.92 -29.43 16.35
C ILE A 4 -4.02 -30.04 15.50
N ASN A 5 -4.82 -29.19 14.85
CA ASN A 5 -5.86 -29.58 13.90
C ASN A 5 -5.79 -28.68 12.66
N TYR A 6 -6.51 -29.03 11.59
CA TYR A 6 -6.46 -28.26 10.34
C TYR A 6 -6.74 -26.76 10.52
N LYS A 7 -7.69 -26.40 11.40
CA LYS A 7 -8.01 -24.99 11.68
C LYS A 7 -6.81 -24.28 12.32
N PHE A 8 -6.15 -24.91 13.28
CA PHE A 8 -4.94 -24.39 13.92
C PHE A 8 -3.82 -24.20 12.91
N ILE A 9 -3.55 -25.20 12.08
CA ILE A 9 -2.52 -25.15 11.02
C ILE A 9 -2.83 -24.03 10.02
N CYS A 10 -4.07 -23.92 9.53
CA CYS A 10 -4.48 -22.81 8.67
C CYS A 10 -4.20 -21.47 9.33
N THR A 11 -4.63 -21.31 10.59
CA THR A 11 -4.48 -20.05 11.34
C THR A 11 -3.01 -19.67 11.49
N LEU A 12 -2.13 -20.63 11.76
CA LEU A 12 -0.69 -20.40 11.84
C LEU A 12 -0.09 -20.01 10.47
N GLN A 13 -0.44 -20.74 9.41
CA GLN A 13 0.03 -20.47 8.03
C GLN A 13 -0.44 -19.11 7.48
N ILE A 14 -1.46 -18.51 8.10
CA ILE A 14 -1.95 -17.16 7.79
C ILE A 14 -1.20 -16.12 8.63
N TRP A 15 -1.33 -16.21 9.96
CA TRP A 15 -0.93 -15.09 10.82
C TRP A 15 0.56 -14.95 10.99
N ASP A 16 1.31 -16.06 11.03
CA ASP A 16 2.76 -16.00 11.18
C ASP A 16 3.43 -15.18 10.06
N PRO A 17 3.25 -15.50 8.75
CA PRO A 17 3.86 -14.72 7.68
C PRO A 17 3.25 -13.31 7.52
N ILE A 18 1.96 -13.11 7.82
CA ILE A 18 1.35 -11.77 7.77
C ILE A 18 1.95 -10.88 8.86
N LEU A 19 2.00 -11.34 10.10
CA LEU A 19 2.53 -10.55 11.21
C LEU A 19 4.03 -10.26 11.01
N GLU A 20 4.80 -11.24 10.55
CA GLU A 20 6.22 -11.07 10.24
C GLU A 20 6.46 -10.04 9.14
N SER A 21 5.70 -10.10 8.03
CA SER A 21 5.84 -9.14 6.93
C SER A 21 5.40 -7.72 7.33
N VAL A 22 4.31 -7.60 8.09
CA VAL A 22 3.84 -6.33 8.64
C VAL A 22 4.89 -5.72 9.57
N ASP A 23 5.47 -6.50 10.49
CA ASP A 23 6.47 -6.03 11.43
C ASP A 23 7.73 -5.52 10.72
N ARG A 24 8.26 -6.28 9.76
CA ARG A 24 9.42 -5.86 8.96
C ARG A 24 9.19 -4.55 8.22
N VAL A 25 8.02 -4.40 7.60
CA VAL A 25 7.65 -3.16 6.90
C VAL A 25 7.47 -2.01 7.90
N ASN A 26 6.84 -2.26 9.06
CA ASN A 26 6.68 -1.26 10.11
C ASN A 26 8.02 -0.74 10.64
N VAL A 27 8.99 -1.63 10.89
CA VAL A 27 10.35 -1.25 11.29
C VAL A 27 11.01 -0.38 10.21
N ALA A 28 10.89 -0.75 8.93
CA ALA A 28 11.45 0.03 7.83
C ALA A 28 10.79 1.43 7.70
N LEU A 29 9.47 1.51 7.88
CA LEU A 29 8.71 2.76 7.85
C LEU A 29 9.08 3.72 9.00
N GLN A 30 9.62 3.20 10.11
CA GLN A 30 10.09 4.02 11.24
C GLN A 30 11.50 4.58 11.03
N SER A 31 12.17 4.27 9.93
CA SER A 31 13.47 4.84 9.60
C SER A 31 13.38 6.36 9.42
N LYS A 32 14.28 7.12 10.06
CA LYS A 32 14.34 8.59 9.97
C LYS A 32 14.68 9.09 8.56
N THR A 33 15.27 8.24 7.72
CA THR A 33 15.72 8.60 6.38
C THR A 33 14.76 8.13 5.30
N ILE A 34 13.63 7.52 5.65
CA ILE A 34 12.69 7.03 4.64
C ILE A 34 11.97 8.18 3.94
N THR A 35 11.96 8.14 2.62
CA THR A 35 11.21 9.05 1.77
C THR A 35 9.82 8.49 1.47
N ILE A 36 8.87 9.36 1.11
CA ILE A 36 7.47 8.98 0.86
C ILE A 36 7.36 7.96 -0.29
N ASP A 37 8.19 8.07 -1.33
CA ASP A 37 8.22 7.10 -2.43
C ASP A 37 8.63 5.71 -1.93
N LYS A 38 9.71 5.61 -1.15
CA LYS A 38 10.17 4.33 -0.59
C LYS A 38 9.16 3.75 0.39
N ALA A 39 8.55 4.58 1.23
CA ALA A 39 7.47 4.15 2.10
C ALA A 39 6.29 3.55 1.31
N SER A 40 5.89 4.19 0.22
CA SER A 40 4.82 3.68 -0.64
C SER A 40 5.20 2.33 -1.28
N GLU A 41 6.42 2.18 -1.80
CA GLU A 41 6.86 0.93 -2.43
C GLU A 41 7.02 -0.22 -1.42
N LEU A 42 7.40 0.05 -0.16
CA LEU A 42 7.39 -0.97 0.89
C LEU A 42 5.97 -1.50 1.16
N ILE A 43 4.98 -0.61 1.26
CA ILE A 43 3.57 -1.00 1.47
C ILE A 43 3.04 -1.76 0.24
N LYS A 44 3.43 -1.37 -0.97
CA LYS A 44 3.11 -2.11 -2.20
C LYS A 44 3.69 -3.52 -2.20
N GLY A 45 4.91 -3.69 -1.69
CA GLY A 45 5.51 -5.00 -1.44
C GLY A 45 4.70 -5.83 -0.44
N LEU A 46 4.27 -5.22 0.67
CA LEU A 46 3.42 -5.86 1.69
C LEU A 46 2.08 -6.33 1.12
N ILE A 47 1.43 -5.52 0.27
CA ILE A 47 0.19 -5.89 -0.42
C ILE A 47 0.41 -7.15 -1.25
N ARG A 48 1.48 -7.21 -2.06
CA ARG A 48 1.81 -8.38 -2.89
C ARG A 48 2.05 -9.63 -2.05
N GLN A 49 2.78 -9.50 -0.95
CA GLN A 49 3.02 -10.62 -0.03
C GLN A 49 1.72 -11.12 0.60
N THR A 50 0.87 -10.21 1.07
CA THR A 50 -0.42 -10.52 1.69
C THR A 50 -1.39 -11.17 0.69
N GLN A 51 -1.43 -10.67 -0.55
CA GLN A 51 -2.20 -11.28 -1.64
C GLN A 51 -1.72 -12.71 -1.94
N ASN A 52 -0.41 -12.93 -2.02
CA ASN A 52 0.15 -14.25 -2.24
C ASN A 52 -0.19 -15.23 -1.10
N ILE A 53 -0.27 -14.76 0.15
CA ILE A 53 -0.76 -15.57 1.27
C ILE A 53 -2.23 -15.92 1.04
N ARG A 54 -3.07 -14.92 0.77
CA ARG A 54 -4.50 -15.12 0.48
C ARG A 54 -4.76 -16.21 -0.56
N ASP A 55 -4.02 -16.18 -1.66
CA ASP A 55 -4.25 -17.05 -2.82
C ASP A 55 -3.77 -18.50 -2.58
N ASN A 56 -2.80 -18.70 -1.68
CA ASN A 56 -2.11 -19.99 -1.54
C ASN A 56 -2.25 -20.65 -0.16
N VAL A 57 -2.82 -19.96 0.84
CA VAL A 57 -2.70 -20.40 2.24
C VAL A 57 -3.37 -21.74 2.54
N PHE A 58 -4.51 -22.04 1.93
CA PHE A 58 -5.19 -23.32 2.17
C PHE A 58 -4.44 -24.49 1.53
N GLU A 59 -3.82 -24.30 0.36
CA GLU A 59 -3.00 -25.34 -0.26
C GLU A 59 -1.70 -25.57 0.51
N LYS A 60 -1.10 -24.52 1.08
CA LYS A 60 0.03 -24.65 2.02
C LYS A 60 -0.37 -25.40 3.30
N ALA A 61 -1.51 -25.04 3.89
CA ALA A 61 -1.99 -25.68 5.12
C ALA A 61 -2.27 -27.17 4.93
N LYS A 62 -2.84 -27.58 3.79
CA LYS A 62 -3.04 -29.00 3.47
C LYS A 62 -1.72 -29.77 3.41
N LYS A 63 -0.72 -29.25 2.69
CA LYS A 63 0.61 -29.87 2.61
C LYS A 63 1.24 -30.07 3.99
N VAL A 64 1.13 -29.06 4.86
CA VAL A 64 1.61 -29.17 6.24
C VAL A 64 0.85 -30.25 7.03
N CYS A 65 -0.45 -30.43 6.79
CA CYS A 65 -1.21 -31.51 7.42
C CYS A 65 -0.76 -32.89 6.93
N GLU A 66 -0.57 -33.05 5.61
CA GLU A 66 -0.03 -34.27 5.01
C GLU A 66 1.35 -34.62 5.59
N GLU A 67 2.26 -33.64 5.67
CA GLU A 67 3.61 -33.82 6.24
C GLU A 67 3.61 -34.17 7.74
N CYS A 68 2.57 -33.76 8.46
CA CYS A 68 2.44 -34.00 9.89
C CYS A 68 1.49 -35.16 10.24
N ASP A 69 1.04 -35.97 9.27
CA ASP A 69 0.04 -37.03 9.44
C ASP A 69 -1.25 -36.55 10.16
N ASN A 70 -1.72 -35.33 9.84
CA ASN A 70 -2.94 -34.73 10.37
C ASN A 70 -4.08 -34.69 9.32
N ASP A 71 -5.34 -34.75 9.78
CA ASP A 71 -6.52 -34.53 8.93
C ASP A 71 -6.57 -33.08 8.42
N ASP A 72 -6.83 -32.92 7.12
CA ASP A 72 -6.94 -31.64 6.42
C ASP A 72 -8.40 -31.12 6.32
N ASN A 73 -9.33 -31.79 7.00
CA ASN A 73 -10.74 -31.44 7.02
C ASN A 73 -11.23 -30.94 8.38
N PHE A 74 -12.30 -30.14 8.35
CA PHE A 74 -13.01 -29.81 9.57
C PHE A 74 -13.87 -31.01 9.97
N PRO A 75 -13.98 -31.32 11.27
CA PRO A 75 -14.87 -32.39 11.71
C PRO A 75 -16.29 -32.12 11.23
N GLU A 76 -16.91 -33.13 10.59
CA GLU A 76 -18.28 -33.03 10.12
C GLU A 76 -19.20 -32.73 11.31
N GLN A 77 -19.83 -31.56 11.32
CA GLN A 77 -20.90 -31.32 12.27
C GLN A 77 -22.09 -32.20 11.90
N ARG A 78 -22.50 -33.07 12.82
CA ARG A 78 -23.71 -33.88 12.66
C ARG A 78 -24.89 -32.97 12.35
N ARG A 79 -25.36 -33.00 11.10
CA ARG A 79 -26.55 -32.24 10.69
C ARG A 79 -27.71 -32.72 11.56
N LYS A 80 -28.27 -31.83 12.39
CA LYS A 80 -29.52 -32.13 13.11
C LYS A 80 -30.59 -32.33 12.05
N ARG A 81 -31.15 -33.53 11.95
CA ARG A 81 -32.37 -33.78 11.16
C ARG A 81 -33.47 -32.89 11.73
N VAL A 82 -33.76 -31.78 11.06
CA VAL A 82 -34.98 -31.01 11.33
C VAL A 82 -36.14 -31.86 10.80
N LYS A 83 -37.16 -32.09 11.63
CA LYS A 83 -38.41 -32.71 11.14
C LYS A 83 -39.00 -31.77 10.10
N ARG A 84 -39.03 -32.19 8.83
CA ARG A 84 -39.75 -31.48 7.79
C ARG A 84 -41.23 -31.52 8.14
N HIS A 85 -41.84 -30.37 8.40
CA HIS A 85 -43.29 -30.29 8.43
C HIS A 85 -43.76 -30.24 6.97
N ASN A 86 -44.84 -30.96 6.66
CA ASN A 86 -45.42 -31.02 5.31
C ASN A 86 -46.04 -29.67 4.94
N LEU A 87 -45.24 -28.70 4.53
CA LEU A 87 -45.70 -27.54 3.77
C LEU A 87 -45.01 -27.58 2.42
N SER A 88 -45.81 -27.65 1.36
CA SER A 88 -45.38 -27.85 -0.03
C SER A 88 -44.63 -26.67 -0.66
N GLU A 89 -44.31 -25.62 0.09
CA GLU A 89 -43.67 -24.41 -0.44
C GLU A 89 -42.66 -23.85 0.57
N SER A 90 -41.49 -24.48 0.63
CA SER A 90 -40.28 -23.83 1.12
C SER A 90 -39.09 -24.50 0.44
N LEU A 91 -38.82 -24.08 -0.79
CA LEU A 91 -37.49 -24.21 -1.39
C LEU A 91 -36.64 -23.02 -0.94
N ASP A 92 -36.56 -22.78 0.37
CA ASP A 92 -35.37 -22.09 0.88
C ASP A 92 -34.29 -23.15 1.05
N ALA A 93 -33.71 -23.53 -0.09
CA ALA A 93 -32.42 -24.20 -0.10
C ALA A 93 -31.37 -23.16 0.29
N GLY A 94 -31.41 -22.69 1.53
CA GLY A 94 -30.34 -21.92 2.13
C GLY A 94 -29.05 -22.69 1.89
N TYR A 95 -28.07 -22.05 1.26
CA TYR A 95 -26.77 -22.67 0.99
C TYR A 95 -26.24 -23.30 2.28
N ASP A 96 -26.18 -24.62 2.36
CA ASP A 96 -25.59 -25.36 3.48
C ASP A 96 -24.06 -25.16 3.43
N ILE A 97 -23.57 -24.00 3.88
CA ILE A 97 -22.14 -23.69 3.99
C ILE A 97 -21.52 -24.61 5.04
N THR A 98 -20.51 -25.39 4.67
CA THR A 98 -19.81 -26.27 5.62
C THR A 98 -18.98 -25.45 6.62
N PRO A 99 -18.65 -25.99 7.81
CA PRO A 99 -17.78 -25.30 8.76
C PRO A 99 -16.44 -24.86 8.16
N GLN A 100 -15.86 -25.67 7.27
CA GLN A 100 -14.62 -25.35 6.56
C GLN A 100 -14.82 -24.21 5.55
N GLN A 101 -15.92 -24.23 4.77
CA GLN A 101 -16.25 -23.12 3.86
C GLN A 101 -16.48 -21.81 4.62
N SER A 102 -17.23 -21.85 5.72
CA SER A 102 -17.46 -20.70 6.58
C SER A 102 -16.15 -20.14 7.13
N PHE A 103 -15.25 -21.02 7.59
CA PHE A 103 -13.91 -20.62 8.03
C PHE A 103 -13.08 -19.98 6.90
N LYS A 104 -13.09 -20.57 5.70
CA LYS A 104 -12.38 -20.01 4.54
C LYS A 104 -12.88 -18.61 4.19
N ILE A 105 -14.19 -18.40 4.21
CA ILE A 105 -14.80 -17.09 3.96
C ILE A 105 -14.31 -16.08 5.01
N GLN A 106 -14.42 -16.41 6.31
CA GLN A 106 -14.00 -15.50 7.40
C GLN A 106 -12.52 -15.12 7.32
N ILE A 107 -11.65 -16.08 7.00
CA ILE A 107 -10.21 -15.82 6.80
C ILE A 107 -9.97 -14.91 5.60
N ASN A 108 -10.59 -15.21 4.46
CA ASN A 108 -10.41 -14.41 3.25
C ASN A 108 -10.92 -12.98 3.47
N GLU A 109 -12.05 -12.79 4.14
CA GLU A 109 -12.56 -11.47 4.53
C GLU A 109 -11.58 -10.70 5.42
N ALA A 110 -10.94 -11.36 6.38
CA ALA A 110 -9.93 -10.73 7.23
C ALA A 110 -8.69 -10.31 6.42
N ILE A 111 -8.22 -11.15 5.51
CA ILE A 111 -7.07 -10.84 4.64
C ILE A 111 -7.42 -9.74 3.64
N ASP A 112 -8.61 -9.79 3.04
CA ASP A 112 -9.12 -8.78 2.11
C ASP A 112 -9.21 -7.41 2.77
N LYS A 113 -9.67 -7.36 4.03
CA LYS A 113 -9.67 -6.13 4.80
C LYS A 113 -8.27 -5.58 5.00
N MET A 114 -7.28 -6.41 5.32
CA MET A 114 -5.89 -5.94 5.45
C MET A 114 -5.34 -5.42 4.12
N ILE A 115 -5.60 -6.13 3.01
CA ILE A 115 -5.18 -5.70 1.67
C ILE A 115 -5.81 -4.34 1.32
N TYR A 116 -7.11 -4.16 1.58
CA TYR A 116 -7.79 -2.89 1.38
C TYR A 116 -7.13 -1.75 2.17
N GLU A 117 -6.88 -1.98 3.46
CA GLU A 117 -6.26 -1.00 4.35
C GLU A 117 -4.82 -0.67 3.96
N PHE A 118 -4.03 -1.64 3.49
CA PHE A 118 -2.69 -1.40 2.97
C PHE A 118 -2.74 -0.66 1.63
N THR A 119 -3.66 -1.02 0.75
CA THR A 119 -3.85 -0.36 -0.56
C THR A 119 -4.21 1.10 -0.37
N TRP A 120 -5.13 1.41 0.53
CA TRP A 120 -5.48 2.79 0.86
C TRP A 120 -4.25 3.59 1.32
N ARG A 121 -3.41 3.03 2.20
CA ARG A 121 -2.18 3.70 2.67
C ARG A 121 -1.17 3.91 1.54
N PHE A 122 -0.98 2.89 0.70
CA PHE A 122 -0.13 2.97 -0.49
C PHE A 122 -0.59 4.12 -1.39
N GLU A 123 -1.87 4.17 -1.75
CA GLU A 123 -2.43 5.20 -2.61
C GLU A 123 -2.26 6.59 -2.00
N LYS A 124 -2.49 6.78 -0.69
CA LYS A 124 -2.30 8.09 -0.06
C LYS A 124 -0.85 8.58 -0.14
N LEU A 125 0.12 7.71 0.13
CA LEU A 125 1.54 8.08 0.06
C LEU A 125 1.99 8.29 -1.38
N HIS A 126 1.60 7.38 -2.29
CA HIS A 126 1.98 7.46 -3.69
C HIS A 126 1.42 8.72 -4.37
N ASN A 127 0.15 9.06 -4.10
CA ASN A 127 -0.45 10.29 -4.62
C ASN A 127 0.28 11.56 -4.15
N ILE A 128 0.81 11.57 -2.91
CA ILE A 128 1.62 12.70 -2.43
C ILE A 128 2.96 12.72 -3.15
N HIS A 129 3.62 11.56 -3.29
CA HIS A 129 4.86 11.47 -4.04
C HIS A 129 4.70 11.99 -5.47
N ASP A 130 3.72 11.48 -6.22
CA ASP A 130 3.48 11.85 -7.61
C ASP A 130 3.19 13.34 -7.78
N LEU A 131 2.45 13.94 -6.84
CA LEU A 131 2.12 15.36 -6.86
C LEU A 131 3.37 16.25 -6.74
N PHE A 132 4.39 15.82 -6.00
CA PHE A 132 5.63 16.58 -5.79
C PHE A 132 6.82 16.08 -6.62
N ASN A 133 6.71 14.93 -7.29
CA ASN A 133 7.85 14.26 -7.94
C ASN A 133 8.51 15.11 -9.04
N PHE A 134 7.73 15.98 -9.69
CA PHE A 134 8.26 16.90 -10.71
C PHE A 134 9.24 17.94 -10.15
N LEU A 135 9.22 18.23 -8.84
CA LEU A 135 10.12 19.18 -8.18
C LEU A 135 11.48 18.55 -7.87
N THR A 136 12.16 18.07 -8.90
CA THR A 136 13.54 17.58 -8.82
C THR A 136 14.34 18.19 -9.95
N VAL A 137 15.65 18.35 -9.76
CA VAL A 137 16.52 18.91 -10.81
C VAL A 137 16.41 18.10 -12.11
N GLU A 138 16.31 16.78 -12.00
CA GLU A 138 16.12 15.90 -13.14
C GLU A 138 14.83 16.18 -13.91
N HIS A 139 13.68 16.25 -13.23
CA HIS A 139 12.40 16.47 -13.92
C HIS A 139 12.24 17.91 -14.40
N ILE A 140 12.69 18.91 -13.62
CA ILE A 140 12.68 20.33 -14.01
C ILE A 140 13.48 20.56 -15.30
N THR A 141 14.60 19.86 -15.47
CA THR A 141 15.43 19.99 -16.69
C THR A 141 14.88 19.20 -17.87
N LYS A 142 14.31 18.01 -17.65
CA LYS A 142 13.82 17.13 -18.71
C LYS A 142 12.46 17.52 -19.27
N TYR A 143 11.53 17.97 -18.42
CA TYR A 143 10.16 18.27 -18.85
C TYR A 143 10.10 19.52 -19.72
N SER A 144 9.16 19.53 -20.67
CA SER A 144 8.77 20.74 -21.42
C SER A 144 8.15 21.80 -20.49
N ALA A 145 8.00 23.03 -20.99
CA ALA A 145 7.33 24.08 -20.23
C ALA A 145 5.85 23.72 -19.97
N GLU A 146 5.19 23.12 -20.95
CA GLU A 146 3.79 22.69 -20.88
C GLU A 146 3.60 21.56 -19.84
N GLU A 147 4.48 20.57 -19.81
CA GLU A 147 4.43 19.49 -18.81
C GLU A 147 4.66 20.02 -17.39
N LEU A 148 5.66 20.88 -17.18
CA LEU A 148 5.91 21.49 -15.88
C LEU A 148 4.73 22.35 -15.43
N LYS A 149 4.15 23.13 -16.34
CA LYS A 149 3.00 23.97 -16.04
C LYS A 149 1.79 23.15 -15.62
N LYS A 150 1.58 22.00 -16.28
CA LYS A 150 0.52 21.05 -15.90
C LYS A 150 0.74 20.52 -14.48
N HIS A 151 1.93 20.00 -14.18
CA HIS A 151 2.24 19.49 -12.83
C HIS A 151 2.15 20.57 -11.75
N ALA A 152 2.65 21.77 -12.05
CA ALA A 152 2.54 22.93 -11.16
C ALA A 152 1.08 23.32 -10.91
N ALA A 153 0.24 23.32 -11.95
CA ALA A 153 -1.18 23.59 -11.81
C ALA A 153 -1.88 22.54 -10.95
N ASP A 154 -1.60 21.25 -11.14
CA ASP A 154 -2.17 20.16 -10.33
C ASP A 154 -1.80 20.34 -8.83
N LEU A 155 -0.55 20.71 -8.53
CA LEU A 155 -0.08 21.03 -7.18
C LEU A 155 -0.79 22.25 -6.60
N CYS A 156 -0.90 23.34 -7.38
CA CYS A 156 -1.55 24.58 -6.95
C CYS A 156 -3.07 24.40 -6.71
N ILE A 157 -3.74 23.54 -7.49
CA ILE A 157 -5.15 23.20 -7.26
C ILE A 157 -5.30 22.50 -5.91
N LYS A 158 -4.40 21.56 -5.60
CA LYS A 158 -4.40 20.82 -4.32
C LYS A 158 -4.14 21.73 -3.12
N TYR A 159 -3.20 22.68 -3.26
CA TYR A 159 -2.73 23.55 -2.18
C TYR A 159 -3.03 25.03 -2.45
N SER A 160 -4.20 25.34 -2.99
CA SER A 160 -4.58 26.70 -3.43
C SER A 160 -4.64 27.74 -2.31
N ALA A 161 -4.80 27.31 -1.06
CA ALA A 161 -4.74 28.17 0.11
C ALA A 161 -3.31 28.53 0.55
N ALA A 162 -2.31 27.78 0.09
CA ALA A 162 -0.91 27.92 0.49
C ALA A 162 0.00 28.40 -0.65
N ILE A 163 -0.32 28.05 -1.90
CA ILE A 163 0.51 28.30 -3.07
C ILE A 163 -0.22 29.25 -4.03
N ASN A 164 0.40 30.37 -4.37
CA ASN A 164 -0.09 31.26 -5.40
C ASN A 164 0.33 30.73 -6.77
N ALA A 165 -0.64 30.26 -7.56
CA ALA A 165 -0.36 29.61 -8.85
C ALA A 165 0.45 30.47 -9.84
N THR A 166 0.23 31.79 -9.84
CA THR A 166 0.94 32.70 -10.76
C THR A 166 2.38 32.91 -10.32
N GLU A 167 2.59 33.14 -9.03
CA GLU A 167 3.93 33.34 -8.46
C GLU A 167 4.75 32.05 -8.51
N PHE A 168 4.15 30.92 -8.10
CA PHE A 168 4.80 29.61 -8.14
C PHE A 168 5.25 29.21 -9.55
N TRP A 169 4.45 29.50 -10.58
CA TRP A 169 4.87 29.24 -11.96
C TRP A 169 6.08 30.11 -12.37
N ALA A 170 6.06 31.40 -12.05
CA ALA A 170 7.18 32.30 -12.36
C ALA A 170 8.46 31.88 -11.62
N GLU A 171 8.33 31.44 -10.36
CA GLU A 171 9.40 30.87 -9.57
C GLU A 171 9.96 29.59 -10.21
N LEU A 172 9.10 28.69 -10.67
CA LEU A 172 9.49 27.45 -11.32
C LEU A 172 10.19 27.68 -12.67
N GLU A 173 9.73 28.64 -13.48
CA GLU A 173 10.42 29.04 -14.72
C GLU A 173 11.81 29.63 -14.44
N THR A 174 11.91 30.46 -13.39
CA THR A 174 13.19 31.02 -12.95
C THR A 174 14.12 29.90 -12.48
N LEU A 175 13.61 28.99 -11.64
CA LEU A 175 14.37 27.85 -11.14
C LEU A 175 14.88 26.98 -12.28
N LYS A 176 14.02 26.65 -13.25
CA LYS A 176 14.43 25.91 -14.46
C LYS A 176 15.57 26.60 -15.19
N SER A 177 15.42 27.91 -15.43
CA SER A 177 16.44 28.70 -16.12
C SER A 177 17.78 28.70 -15.36
N GLN A 178 17.74 28.81 -14.03
CA GLN A 178 18.95 28.77 -13.19
C GLN A 178 19.59 27.38 -13.18
N VAL A 179 18.81 26.32 -13.03
CA VAL A 179 19.30 24.94 -13.03
C VAL A 179 19.95 24.58 -14.37
N VAL A 180 19.43 25.08 -15.49
CA VAL A 180 20.01 24.85 -16.83
C VAL A 180 21.25 25.71 -17.08
N ALA A 181 21.25 26.96 -16.63
CA ALA A 181 22.32 27.92 -16.92
C ALA A 181 23.51 27.83 -15.96
N THR A 182 23.37 27.15 -14.82
CA THR A 182 24.37 27.16 -13.75
C THR A 182 24.65 25.76 -13.20
N GLU A 183 25.82 25.60 -12.59
CA GLU A 183 26.14 24.40 -11.80
C GLU A 183 25.70 24.54 -10.32
N LEU A 184 24.83 25.50 -10.01
CA LEU A 184 24.50 25.91 -8.64
C LEU A 184 23.96 24.75 -7.79
N PHE A 185 23.17 23.87 -8.40
CA PHE A 185 22.55 22.73 -7.73
C PHE A 185 23.34 21.41 -7.89
N VAL A 186 24.44 21.39 -8.65
CA VAL A 186 25.18 20.15 -8.98
C VAL A 186 25.80 19.51 -7.75
N LYS A 187 26.18 20.31 -6.74
CA LYS A 187 26.77 19.83 -5.48
C LYS A 187 25.73 19.46 -4.43
N CYS A 188 24.45 19.74 -4.67
CA CYS A 188 23.38 19.54 -3.71
C CYS A 188 22.64 18.22 -3.98
N GLU A 189 22.14 17.59 -2.92
CA GLU A 189 21.33 16.38 -3.03
C GLU A 189 19.92 16.71 -3.53
N CYS A 190 19.75 16.87 -4.85
CA CYS A 190 18.47 17.31 -5.47
C CYS A 190 17.68 16.17 -6.13
N GLN A 191 17.94 14.93 -5.73
CA GLN A 191 17.29 13.73 -6.30
C GLN A 191 15.84 13.56 -5.86
N SER A 192 15.39 14.32 -4.85
CA SER A 192 14.01 14.34 -4.36
C SER A 192 13.53 15.78 -4.18
N SER A 193 12.21 15.98 -4.10
CA SER A 193 11.62 17.30 -3.84
C SER A 193 12.05 17.91 -2.52
N LEU A 194 12.15 17.09 -1.47
CA LEU A 194 12.72 17.52 -0.20
C LEU A 194 14.21 17.89 -0.34
N GLY A 195 14.96 17.14 -1.15
CA GLY A 195 16.35 17.43 -1.46
C GLY A 195 16.53 18.78 -2.15
N LEU A 196 15.70 19.07 -3.16
CA LEU A 196 15.68 20.38 -3.83
C LEU A 196 15.32 21.51 -2.87
N LEU A 197 14.33 21.32 -2.00
CA LEU A 197 13.98 22.29 -0.97
C LEU A 197 15.16 22.56 -0.03
N LYS A 198 15.85 21.50 0.45
CA LYS A 198 17.06 21.64 1.27
C LYS A 198 18.14 22.42 0.54
N ALA A 199 18.36 22.16 -0.75
CA ALA A 199 19.31 22.89 -1.56
C ALA A 199 18.98 24.39 -1.64
N VAL A 200 17.71 24.75 -1.85
CA VAL A 200 17.23 26.14 -1.82
C VAL A 200 17.53 26.81 -0.47
N VAL A 201 17.40 26.07 0.63
CA VAL A 201 17.73 26.56 1.97
C VAL A 201 19.24 26.73 2.16
N GLU A 202 20.04 25.73 1.77
CA GLU A 202 21.50 25.73 1.90
C GLU A 202 22.17 26.84 1.11
N LEU A 203 21.59 27.19 -0.04
CA LEU A 203 22.06 28.25 -0.94
C LEU A 203 21.47 29.65 -0.59
N ASP A 204 20.70 29.77 0.48
CA ASP A 204 20.01 31.00 0.91
C ASP A 204 19.09 31.62 -0.16
N LEU A 205 18.44 30.77 -0.97
CA LEU A 205 17.58 31.17 -2.10
C LEU A 205 16.10 31.31 -1.72
N LYS A 206 15.74 31.18 -0.44
CA LYS A 206 14.35 31.23 0.04
C LYS A 206 13.60 32.49 -0.35
N LYS A 207 14.31 33.62 -0.46
CA LYS A 207 13.69 34.89 -0.88
C LYS A 207 13.35 34.91 -2.38
N MET A 208 14.03 34.09 -3.18
CA MET A 208 13.78 33.96 -4.61
C MET A 208 12.66 32.96 -4.91
N PHE A 209 12.48 31.96 -4.04
CA PHE A 209 11.47 30.91 -4.16
C PHE A 209 10.64 30.84 -2.86
N PRO A 210 9.77 31.84 -2.59
CA PRO A 210 8.99 31.92 -1.36
C PRO A 210 7.79 30.96 -1.28
N ASN A 211 7.31 30.40 -2.40
CA ASN A 211 6.22 29.42 -2.41
C ASN A 211 6.67 28.00 -2.02
#